data_AF-A0AAU7UA32-F1
#
_entry.id   AF-A0AAU7UA32-F1
#
_cell.length_a   1.000
_cell.length_b   1.000
_cell.length_c   1.000
_cell.angle_alpha   90.00
_cell.angle_beta   90.00
_cell.angle_gamma   90.00
#
_symmetry.space_group_name_H-M   'P 1'
#
loop_
_entity.id
_entity.type
_entity.pdbx_description
1 polymer ?
#
loop_
_entity_poly.entity_id
_entity_poly.type
_entity_poly.pdbx_seq_one_letter_code
_entity_poly.pdbx_strand_id
1 'polypeptide(L)'
;MSARRLAELVTAPPARLRPGDLALLEHAGLAALLASRLPADYPDQPLLQPARLSLLGRQMMTRRTMRALLQAWHEAGIQAVLLKGFALSEWVYRVPGVRPYGDVDVLIRKADLPAALHAARQLGWHTDGLEHTPQAWTHELAHALSPDGQVRLDLHRYLTHWHGGRARKVQQLTEAVWADSQEVLLDGVPVRMPAIPDLALHLALARAWGDDAGQLKPADYPDLQTLMERAQLTPAQLRAHAQRRGAAHTWAAFLTVCNPWRRTFRLADNRAALRLQVAATLDGRLLWLPTLESRVRRAPGLLWRLLRSLPDVLAIQRQLRRAADPRTLPARWRLNRAAPLSDHLRDELVLGIRRVTRLWYPRSPGSCVPRSLATYRALVRRGYPAVYVSGVRRHPDGRIEGHAWVEGPDGPLWAYLEPHNREHYTVLFEHRAGEAAP
;
A
#
# COMPACT_ATOMS: atom_id res chain seq x y z
N MET A 1 3.45 24.88 -2.99
CA MET A 1 2.34 25.55 -3.71
C MET A 1 1.27 24.58 -4.16
N SER A 2 1.61 23.41 -4.72
CA SER A 2 0.66 22.36 -5.12
C SER A 2 -0.30 21.90 -4.01
N ALA A 3 0.20 21.59 -2.81
CA ALA A 3 -0.62 21.09 -1.70
C ALA A 3 -1.70 22.08 -1.23
N ARG A 4 -1.36 23.37 -1.15
CA ARG A 4 -2.31 24.44 -0.80
C ARG A 4 -3.38 24.59 -1.89
N ARG A 5 -2.97 24.61 -3.17
CA ARG A 5 -3.91 24.72 -4.29
C ARG A 5 -4.86 23.52 -4.34
N LEU A 6 -4.37 22.31 -4.13
CA LEU A 6 -5.20 21.11 -4.06
C LEU A 6 -6.21 21.20 -2.91
N ALA A 7 -5.79 21.67 -1.74
CA ALA A 7 -6.69 21.88 -0.62
C ALA A 7 -7.80 22.90 -0.94
N GLU A 8 -7.46 24.02 -1.59
CA GLU A 8 -8.44 25.02 -2.04
C GLU A 8 -9.46 24.41 -3.03
N LEU A 9 -8.99 23.66 -4.03
CA LEU A 9 -9.87 23.02 -5.03
C LEU A 9 -10.89 22.06 -4.41
N VAL A 10 -10.50 21.38 -3.32
CA VAL A 10 -11.33 20.37 -2.64
C VAL A 10 -12.30 21.00 -1.64
N THR A 11 -11.92 22.10 -0.99
CA THR A 11 -12.77 22.79 0.00
C THR A 11 -13.76 23.77 -0.63
N ALA A 12 -13.38 24.44 -1.72
CA ALA A 12 -14.21 25.41 -2.44
C ALA A 12 -13.78 25.48 -3.92
N PRO A 13 -14.50 24.81 -4.83
CA PRO A 13 -14.10 24.80 -6.23
C PRO A 13 -14.22 26.19 -6.87
N PRO A 14 -13.25 26.63 -7.69
CA PRO A 14 -13.27 27.93 -8.36
C PRO A 14 -14.32 27.99 -9.47
N ALA A 15 -14.57 29.17 -10.05
CA ALA A 15 -15.47 29.33 -11.20
C ALA A 15 -14.92 28.69 -12.50
N ARG A 16 -13.59 28.63 -12.64
CA ARG A 16 -12.86 27.89 -13.68
C ARG A 16 -11.55 27.34 -13.13
N LEU A 17 -11.10 26.22 -13.67
CA LEU A 17 -9.80 25.62 -13.40
C LEU A 17 -8.67 26.43 -14.03
N ARG A 18 -7.53 26.52 -13.35
CA ARG A 18 -6.31 27.14 -13.85
C ARG A 18 -5.47 26.10 -14.61
N PRO A 19 -4.56 26.53 -15.50
CA PRO A 19 -3.54 25.64 -16.05
C PRO A 19 -2.80 24.90 -14.92
N GLY A 20 -2.77 23.56 -15.00
CA GLY A 20 -2.16 22.69 -13.99
C GLY A 20 -3.06 22.22 -12.85
N ASP A 21 -4.26 22.80 -12.66
CA ASP A 21 -5.20 22.31 -11.65
C ASP A 21 -5.70 20.90 -12.00
N LEU A 22 -5.95 20.62 -13.28
CA LEU A 22 -6.37 19.29 -13.75
C LEU A 22 -5.31 18.24 -13.43
N ALA A 23 -4.05 18.46 -13.80
CA ALA A 23 -2.95 17.53 -13.51
C ALA A 23 -2.78 17.30 -12.01
N LEU A 24 -2.99 18.33 -11.18
CA LEU A 24 -2.94 18.22 -9.73
C LEU A 24 -4.08 17.34 -9.18
N LEU A 25 -5.30 17.51 -9.72
CA LEU A 25 -6.47 16.70 -9.36
C LEU A 25 -6.33 15.25 -9.83
N GLU A 26 -5.82 15.03 -11.04
CA GLU A 26 -5.55 13.69 -11.59
C GLU A 26 -4.49 12.96 -10.78
N HIS A 27 -3.38 13.64 -10.46
CA HIS A 27 -2.33 13.07 -9.61
C HIS A 27 -2.84 12.73 -8.20
N ALA A 28 -3.79 13.52 -7.68
CA ALA A 28 -4.45 13.24 -6.41
C ALA A 28 -5.61 12.23 -6.51
N GLY A 29 -6.01 11.82 -7.72
CA GLY A 29 -7.17 10.97 -7.98
C GLY A 29 -8.53 11.65 -7.72
N LEU A 30 -8.58 12.97 -7.55
CA LEU A 30 -9.77 13.70 -7.12
C LEU A 30 -10.53 14.40 -8.26
N ALA A 31 -10.09 14.27 -9.51
CA ALA A 31 -10.77 14.86 -10.66
C ALA A 31 -12.23 14.38 -10.79
N ALA A 32 -12.47 13.07 -10.65
CA ALA A 32 -13.81 12.48 -10.69
C ALA A 32 -14.70 12.95 -9.52
N LEU A 33 -14.11 13.09 -8.33
CA LEU A 33 -14.81 13.64 -7.17
C LEU A 33 -15.25 15.08 -7.44
N LEU A 34 -14.33 15.92 -7.92
CA LEU A 34 -14.63 17.30 -8.24
C LEU A 34 -15.75 17.38 -9.28
N ALA A 35 -15.66 16.60 -10.35
CA ALA A 35 -16.69 16.52 -11.39
C ALA A 35 -18.08 16.20 -10.81
N SER A 36 -18.14 15.33 -9.80
CA SER A 36 -19.41 14.93 -9.19
C SER A 36 -20.04 16.00 -8.28
N ARG A 37 -19.25 17.00 -7.85
CA ARG A 37 -19.70 18.10 -6.98
C ARG A 37 -20.04 19.38 -7.75
N LEU A 38 -19.64 19.46 -9.02
CA LEU A 38 -19.86 20.62 -9.87
C LEU A 38 -21.20 20.49 -10.63
N PRO A 39 -21.88 21.60 -10.93
CA PRO A 39 -23.03 21.62 -11.84
C PRO A 39 -22.70 21.02 -13.21
N ALA A 40 -23.72 20.48 -13.89
CA ALA A 40 -23.53 19.87 -15.21
C ALA A 40 -23.09 20.87 -16.29
N ASP A 41 -23.47 22.14 -16.14
CA ASP A 41 -23.12 23.26 -17.01
C ASP A 41 -21.78 23.93 -16.64
N TYR A 42 -21.04 23.39 -15.66
CA TYR A 42 -19.75 23.93 -15.29
C TYR A 42 -18.76 23.85 -16.47
N PRO A 43 -18.09 24.95 -16.87
CA PRO A 43 -17.33 25.02 -18.12
C PRO A 43 -16.28 23.93 -18.32
N ASP A 44 -15.61 23.51 -17.25
CA ASP A 44 -14.53 22.52 -17.33
C ASP A 44 -15.01 21.07 -17.13
N GLN A 45 -16.33 20.80 -17.12
CA GLN A 45 -16.82 19.43 -16.97
C GLN A 45 -16.29 18.44 -18.00
N PRO A 46 -16.23 18.77 -19.30
CA PRO A 46 -15.68 17.86 -20.31
C PRO A 46 -14.25 17.41 -20.00
N LEU A 47 -13.46 18.27 -19.34
CA LEU A 47 -12.07 17.97 -18.96
C LEU A 47 -11.97 16.94 -17.82
N LEU A 48 -13.00 16.80 -16.99
CA LEU A 48 -13.00 15.91 -15.84
C LEU A 48 -13.65 14.54 -16.12
N GLN A 49 -14.40 14.41 -17.23
CA GLN A 49 -15.10 13.17 -17.58
C GLN A 49 -14.20 11.95 -17.79
N PRO A 50 -13.02 12.05 -18.44
CA PRO A 50 -12.15 10.89 -18.63
C PRO A 50 -11.72 10.25 -17.31
N ALA A 51 -11.37 11.07 -16.31
CA ALA A 51 -11.00 10.59 -14.98
C ALA A 51 -12.15 9.88 -14.27
N ARG A 52 -13.38 10.37 -14.44
CA ARG A 52 -14.60 9.75 -13.90
C ARG A 52 -14.88 8.38 -14.53
N LEU A 53 -14.81 8.28 -15.85
CA LEU A 53 -15.02 6.99 -16.54
C LEU A 53 -13.95 5.96 -16.17
N SER A 54 -12.68 6.39 -16.08
CA SER A 54 -11.58 5.52 -15.65
C SER A 54 -11.79 5.00 -14.22
N LEU A 55 -12.16 5.89 -13.28
CA LEU A 55 -12.40 5.49 -11.89
C LEU A 55 -13.65 4.60 -11.75
N LEU A 56 -14.70 4.87 -12.51
CA LEU A 56 -15.89 4.00 -12.56
C LEU A 56 -15.54 2.60 -13.06
N GLY A 57 -14.79 2.49 -14.15
CA GLY A 57 -14.35 1.20 -14.69
C GLY A 57 -13.53 0.41 -13.68
N ARG A 58 -12.57 1.07 -13.01
CA ARG A 58 -11.78 0.46 -11.93
C ARG A 58 -12.64 0.00 -10.77
N GLN A 59 -13.59 0.82 -10.31
CA GLN A 59 -14.50 0.44 -9.23
C GLN A 59 -15.33 -0.79 -9.61
N MET A 60 -15.92 -0.83 -10.81
CA MET A 60 -16.72 -1.96 -11.26
C MET A 60 -15.90 -3.26 -11.33
N MET A 61 -14.65 -3.18 -11.80
CA MET A 61 -13.74 -4.32 -11.80
C MET A 61 -13.45 -4.81 -10.37
N THR A 62 -13.02 -3.90 -9.49
CA THR A 62 -12.73 -4.25 -8.09
C THR A 62 -13.94 -4.84 -7.39
N ARG A 63 -15.12 -4.25 -7.59
CA ARG A 63 -16.39 -4.71 -7.02
C ARG A 63 -16.73 -6.13 -7.44
N ARG A 64 -16.62 -6.46 -8.74
CA ARG A 64 -16.84 -7.82 -9.25
C ARG A 64 -15.89 -8.83 -8.62
N THR A 65 -14.60 -8.49 -8.57
CA THR A 65 -13.55 -9.36 -8.02
C THR A 65 -13.72 -9.58 -6.52
N MET A 66 -14.03 -8.51 -5.77
CA MET A 66 -14.29 -8.59 -4.33
C MET A 66 -15.57 -9.35 -4.02
N ARG A 67 -16.64 -9.19 -4.82
CA ARG A 67 -17.91 -9.91 -4.62
C ARG A 67 -17.68 -11.42 -4.60
N ALA A 68 -16.93 -11.96 -5.57
CA ALA A 68 -16.64 -13.39 -5.64
C ALA A 68 -15.89 -13.89 -4.39
N LEU A 69 -14.88 -13.13 -3.94
CA LEU A 69 -14.12 -13.47 -2.74
C LEU A 69 -14.97 -13.41 -1.47
N LEU A 70 -15.73 -12.34 -1.31
CA LEU A 70 -16.57 -12.12 -0.13
C LEU A 70 -17.71 -13.15 -0.04
N GLN A 71 -18.23 -13.62 -1.18
CA GLN A 71 -19.18 -14.73 -1.23
C GLN A 71 -18.56 -16.02 -0.70
N ALA A 72 -17.35 -16.39 -1.18
CA ALA A 72 -16.66 -17.59 -0.70
C ALA A 72 -16.32 -17.51 0.79
N TRP A 73 -15.95 -16.33 1.30
CA TRP A 73 -15.74 -16.13 2.73
C TRP A 73 -17.02 -16.24 3.52
N HIS A 74 -18.12 -15.67 3.04
CA HIS A 74 -19.42 -15.80 3.69
C HIS A 74 -19.87 -17.26 3.79
N GLU A 75 -19.74 -18.03 2.70
CA GLU A 75 -20.04 -19.47 2.67
C GLU A 75 -19.17 -20.28 3.63
N ALA A 76 -17.92 -19.85 3.84
CA ALA A 76 -17.01 -20.42 4.82
C ALA A 76 -17.25 -19.93 6.26
N GLY A 77 -18.28 -19.12 6.51
CA GLY A 77 -18.61 -18.58 7.83
C GLY A 77 -17.67 -17.45 8.31
N ILE A 78 -16.87 -16.87 7.41
CA ILE A 78 -15.89 -15.84 7.72
C ILE A 78 -16.54 -14.46 7.63
N GLN A 79 -16.47 -13.70 8.71
CA GLN A 79 -16.97 -12.32 8.72
C GLN A 79 -15.88 -11.34 8.27
N ALA A 80 -16.26 -10.42 7.39
CA ALA A 80 -15.41 -9.36 6.88
C ALA A 80 -16.01 -7.99 7.20
N VAL A 81 -15.23 -7.13 7.86
CA VAL A 81 -15.57 -5.70 8.03
C VAL A 81 -14.75 -4.90 7.04
N LEU A 82 -15.42 -4.35 6.02
CA LEU A 82 -14.80 -3.55 4.98
C LEU A 82 -14.53 -2.13 5.48
N LEU A 83 -13.33 -1.63 5.19
CA LEU A 83 -12.84 -0.36 5.69
C LEU A 83 -12.44 0.58 4.55
N LYS A 84 -12.14 1.82 4.94
CA LYS A 84 -11.48 2.85 4.13
C LYS A 84 -12.12 2.99 2.76
N GLY A 85 -11.30 3.10 1.71
CA GLY A 85 -11.75 3.64 0.44
C GLY A 85 -12.79 2.81 -0.28
N PHE A 86 -12.65 1.49 -0.25
CA PHE A 86 -13.62 0.58 -0.84
C PHE A 86 -14.98 0.71 -0.14
N ALA A 87 -15.01 0.61 1.20
CA ALA A 87 -16.25 0.74 1.96
C ALA A 87 -16.93 2.10 1.80
N LEU A 88 -16.15 3.18 1.82
CA LEU A 88 -16.68 4.52 1.58
C LEU A 88 -17.28 4.64 0.18
N SER A 89 -16.61 4.08 -0.83
CA SER A 89 -17.07 4.13 -2.22
C SER A 89 -18.38 3.38 -2.46
N GLU A 90 -18.60 2.26 -1.76
CA GLU A 90 -19.80 1.44 -1.97
C GLU A 90 -21.02 1.96 -1.19
N TRP A 91 -20.86 2.44 0.05
CA TRP A 91 -22.00 2.73 0.93
C TRP A 91 -22.14 4.18 1.41
N VAL A 92 -21.08 5.00 1.26
CA VAL A 92 -21.08 6.38 1.75
C VAL A 92 -21.17 7.38 0.61
N TYR A 93 -20.39 7.20 -0.46
CA TYR A 93 -20.49 8.03 -1.66
C TYR A 93 -21.74 7.70 -2.46
N ARG A 94 -22.55 8.72 -2.79
CA ARG A 94 -23.81 8.55 -3.52
C ARG A 94 -23.62 8.22 -5.00
N VAL A 95 -22.50 8.66 -5.57
CA VAL A 95 -22.23 8.55 -7.00
C VAL A 95 -21.08 7.55 -7.17
N PRO A 96 -21.27 6.46 -7.94
CA PRO A 96 -20.18 5.55 -8.25
C PRO A 96 -19.06 6.23 -9.06
N GLY A 97 -17.84 5.74 -8.91
CA GLY A 97 -16.68 6.16 -9.70
C GLY A 97 -16.12 7.52 -9.31
N VAL A 98 -16.29 7.95 -8.05
CA VAL A 98 -15.85 9.29 -7.58
C VAL A 98 -14.82 9.24 -6.47
N ARG A 99 -14.75 8.15 -5.70
CA ARG A 99 -13.87 7.99 -4.55
C ARG A 99 -12.68 7.11 -4.94
N PRO A 100 -11.47 7.67 -5.15
CA PRO A 100 -10.31 6.88 -5.53
C PRO A 100 -9.83 6.02 -4.35
N TYR A 101 -9.38 4.80 -4.64
CA TYR A 101 -8.67 3.92 -3.71
C TYR A 101 -7.75 2.96 -4.49
N GLY A 102 -6.66 2.54 -3.84
CA GLY A 102 -5.64 1.69 -4.46
C GLY A 102 -5.82 0.22 -4.14
N ASP A 103 -6.25 -0.05 -2.92
CA ASP A 103 -6.38 -1.31 -2.23
C ASP A 103 -7.78 -1.46 -1.61
N VAL A 104 -8.12 -2.68 -1.23
CA VAL A 104 -9.32 -3.01 -0.45
C VAL A 104 -8.87 -3.42 0.95
N ASP A 105 -9.20 -2.61 1.93
CA ASP A 105 -8.89 -2.88 3.33
C ASP A 105 -10.03 -3.67 3.99
N VAL A 106 -9.68 -4.83 4.58
CA VAL A 106 -10.65 -5.67 5.27
C VAL A 106 -10.15 -6.05 6.64
N LEU A 107 -10.96 -5.81 7.66
CA LEU A 107 -10.73 -6.31 9.00
C LEU A 107 -11.36 -7.70 9.13
N ILE A 108 -10.55 -8.69 9.51
CA ILE A 108 -10.96 -10.07 9.75
C ILE A 108 -10.49 -10.51 11.15
N ARG A 109 -11.11 -11.55 11.70
CA ARG A 109 -10.58 -12.18 12.92
C ARG A 109 -9.31 -12.94 12.56
N LYS A 110 -8.28 -12.82 13.40
CA LYS A 110 -7.00 -13.52 13.19
C LYS A 110 -7.19 -15.04 13.09
N ALA A 111 -8.15 -15.59 13.83
CA ALA A 111 -8.48 -17.02 13.80
C ALA A 111 -8.97 -17.49 12.42
N ASP A 112 -9.61 -16.61 11.65
CA ASP A 112 -10.19 -16.93 10.35
C ASP A 112 -9.17 -16.82 9.21
N LEU A 113 -7.99 -16.21 9.45
CA LEU A 113 -6.99 -15.97 8.42
C LEU A 113 -6.61 -17.21 7.60
N PRO A 114 -6.35 -18.40 8.21
CA PRO A 114 -6.01 -19.59 7.42
C PRO A 114 -7.14 -20.00 6.47
N ALA A 115 -8.39 -19.97 6.94
CA ALA A 115 -9.56 -20.31 6.12
C ALA A 115 -9.80 -19.26 5.03
N ALA A 116 -9.65 -17.97 5.36
CA ALA A 116 -9.80 -16.86 4.43
C ALA A 116 -8.79 -16.95 3.27
N LEU A 117 -7.52 -17.22 3.58
CA LEU A 117 -6.48 -17.40 2.57
C LEU A 117 -6.66 -18.68 1.76
N HIS A 118 -7.15 -19.76 2.38
CA HIS A 118 -7.46 -20.99 1.66
C HIS A 118 -8.56 -20.75 0.60
N ALA A 119 -9.68 -20.14 1.00
CA ALA A 119 -10.76 -19.77 0.08
C ALA A 119 -10.28 -18.80 -1.02
N ALA A 120 -9.47 -17.80 -0.66
CA ALA A 120 -8.90 -16.87 -1.63
C ALA A 120 -8.03 -17.59 -2.67
N ARG A 121 -7.16 -18.52 -2.26
CA ARG A 121 -6.30 -19.31 -3.15
C ARG A 121 -7.09 -20.22 -4.08
N GLN A 122 -8.21 -20.78 -3.63
CA GLN A 122 -9.12 -21.55 -4.50
C GLN A 122 -9.72 -20.69 -5.63
N LEU A 123 -9.89 -19.39 -5.39
CA LEU A 123 -10.30 -18.41 -6.39
C LEU A 123 -9.12 -17.83 -7.19
N GLY A 124 -7.91 -18.36 -7.02
CA GLY A 124 -6.70 -17.94 -7.74
C GLY A 124 -6.01 -16.69 -7.17
N TRP A 125 -6.36 -16.24 -5.96
CA TRP A 125 -5.63 -15.15 -5.32
C TRP A 125 -4.26 -15.60 -4.84
N HIS A 126 -3.28 -14.70 -4.93
CA HIS A 126 -1.90 -14.93 -4.53
C HIS A 126 -1.51 -14.04 -3.34
N THR A 127 -0.75 -14.57 -2.38
CA THR A 127 -0.25 -13.80 -1.22
C THR A 127 1.21 -13.41 -1.41
N ASP A 128 1.65 -12.34 -0.74
CA ASP A 128 3.04 -11.88 -0.74
C ASP A 128 3.90 -12.57 0.35
N GLY A 129 3.33 -13.55 1.06
CA GLY A 129 3.98 -14.31 2.12
C GLY A 129 4.06 -13.56 3.46
N LEU A 130 3.48 -12.37 3.58
CA LEU A 130 3.47 -11.56 4.80
C LEU A 130 2.87 -12.28 6.01
N GLU A 131 1.92 -13.19 5.78
CA GLU A 131 1.30 -14.04 6.79
C GLU A 131 2.32 -14.90 7.56
N HIS A 132 3.49 -15.19 6.98
CA HIS A 132 4.56 -15.95 7.61
C HIS A 132 5.44 -15.09 8.53
N THR A 133 5.29 -13.76 8.52
CA THR A 133 6.07 -12.82 9.34
C THR A 133 5.20 -11.84 10.16
N PRO A 134 4.23 -12.33 10.96
CA PRO A 134 3.22 -11.48 11.61
C PRO A 134 3.78 -10.48 12.65
N GLN A 135 5.05 -10.62 13.04
CA GLN A 135 5.77 -9.71 13.94
C GLN A 135 6.40 -8.50 13.22
N ALA A 136 6.55 -8.56 11.90
CA ALA A 136 7.07 -7.46 11.09
C ALA A 136 6.03 -6.32 10.99
N TRP A 137 4.75 -6.67 11.05
CA TRP A 137 3.60 -5.77 10.86
C TRP A 137 2.72 -5.74 12.11
N THR A 138 2.22 -4.56 12.42
CA THR A 138 1.62 -4.33 13.74
C THR A 138 0.09 -4.39 13.73
N HIS A 139 -0.54 -4.21 12.57
CA HIS A 139 -1.98 -4.20 12.39
C HIS A 139 -2.52 -4.99 11.19
N GLU A 140 -1.66 -5.33 10.22
CA GLU A 140 -1.96 -6.24 9.12
C GLU A 140 -1.67 -7.71 9.48
N LEU A 141 -2.29 -8.61 8.73
CA LEU A 141 -2.17 -10.06 8.80
C LEU A 141 -1.58 -10.65 7.51
N ALA A 142 -2.01 -10.16 6.35
CA ALA A 142 -1.58 -10.64 5.04
C ALA A 142 -1.95 -9.63 3.95
N HIS A 143 -1.30 -9.73 2.80
CA HIS A 143 -1.80 -9.12 1.56
C HIS A 143 -2.14 -10.22 0.57
N ALA A 144 -3.14 -9.95 -0.27
CA ALA A 144 -3.48 -10.81 -1.39
C ALA A 144 -3.69 -9.97 -2.66
N LEU A 145 -3.33 -10.55 -3.80
CA LEU A 145 -3.53 -10.00 -5.12
C LEU A 145 -4.52 -10.89 -5.87
N SER A 146 -5.45 -10.26 -6.59
CA SER A 146 -6.37 -10.98 -7.46
C SER A 146 -5.63 -11.74 -8.57
N PRO A 147 -6.26 -12.74 -9.20
CA PRO A 147 -5.63 -13.51 -10.28
C PRO A 147 -5.05 -12.67 -11.42
N ASP A 148 -5.67 -11.53 -11.73
CA ASP A 148 -5.24 -10.58 -12.76
C ASP A 148 -4.29 -9.49 -12.23
N GLY A 149 -3.93 -9.52 -10.94
CA GLY A 149 -3.08 -8.55 -10.27
C GLY A 149 -3.68 -7.14 -10.12
N GLN A 150 -4.92 -6.92 -10.54
CA GLN A 150 -5.53 -5.58 -10.58
C GLN A 150 -6.10 -5.13 -9.24
N VAL A 151 -6.46 -6.08 -8.36
CA VAL A 151 -7.01 -5.81 -7.03
C VAL A 151 -6.02 -6.27 -5.98
N ARG A 152 -5.61 -5.33 -5.14
CA ARG A 152 -4.86 -5.61 -3.92
C ARG A 152 -5.81 -5.59 -2.74
N LEU A 153 -5.73 -6.64 -1.93
CA LEU A 153 -6.46 -6.84 -0.70
C LEU A 153 -5.50 -6.78 0.48
N ASP A 154 -5.77 -5.89 1.42
CA ASP A 154 -5.02 -5.77 2.67
C ASP A 154 -5.87 -6.30 3.83
N LEU A 155 -5.41 -7.40 4.43
CA LEU A 155 -6.09 -8.06 5.56
C LEU A 155 -5.57 -7.51 6.88
N HIS A 156 -6.47 -6.89 7.64
CA HIS A 156 -6.19 -6.23 8.92
C HIS A 156 -6.66 -7.10 10.08
N ARG A 157 -5.87 -7.13 11.16
CA ARG A 157 -6.28 -7.62 12.50
C ARG A 157 -6.72 -6.50 13.43
N TYR A 158 -6.27 -5.27 13.17
CA TYR A 158 -6.59 -4.10 13.98
C TYR A 158 -6.97 -2.92 13.12
N LEU A 159 -7.85 -2.07 13.65
CA LEU A 159 -8.35 -0.89 12.94
C LEU A 159 -7.24 0.10 12.55
N THR A 160 -6.17 0.21 13.33
CA THR A 160 -5.07 1.15 13.07
C THR A 160 -3.73 0.55 13.49
N HIS A 161 -2.64 1.09 12.95
CA HIS A 161 -1.30 0.69 13.33
C HIS A 161 -1.05 0.96 14.82
N TRP A 162 -0.29 0.08 15.45
CA TRP A 162 0.42 0.42 16.68
C TRP A 162 1.92 0.30 16.41
N HIS A 163 2.75 1.28 16.75
CA HIS A 163 4.21 1.15 16.60
C HIS A 163 4.92 0.87 17.93
N GLY A 164 4.16 0.91 19.03
CA GLY A 164 4.58 0.68 20.40
C GLY A 164 3.45 1.02 21.37
N GLY A 165 3.48 0.49 22.59
CA GLY A 165 2.46 0.71 23.62
C GLY A 165 1.54 -0.46 23.90
N ARG A 166 0.48 -0.21 24.68
CA ARG A 166 -0.46 -1.25 25.13
C ARG A 166 -1.33 -1.68 23.96
N ALA A 167 -1.01 -2.81 23.32
CA ALA A 167 -1.83 -3.49 22.31
C ALA A 167 -3.32 -3.54 22.69
N ARG A 168 -3.61 -3.63 23.99
CA ARG A 168 -4.94 -3.57 24.59
C ARG A 168 -5.79 -2.37 24.14
N LYS A 169 -5.23 -1.16 23.97
CA LYS A 169 -6.02 0.02 23.56
C LYS A 169 -6.50 -0.10 22.12
N VAL A 170 -5.60 -0.49 21.21
CA VAL A 170 -5.94 -0.70 19.80
C VAL A 170 -6.87 -1.90 19.64
N GLN A 171 -6.66 -2.97 20.42
CA GLN A 171 -7.57 -4.11 20.49
C GLN A 171 -8.96 -3.67 20.96
N GLN A 172 -9.08 -2.95 22.07
CA GLN A 172 -10.36 -2.45 22.58
C GLN A 172 -11.09 -1.59 21.55
N LEU A 173 -10.37 -0.68 20.89
CA LEU A 173 -10.93 0.14 19.82
C LEU A 173 -11.41 -0.72 18.65
N THR A 174 -10.62 -1.71 18.24
CA THR A 174 -10.96 -2.65 17.16
C THR A 174 -12.18 -3.49 17.53
N GLU A 175 -12.25 -4.03 18.74
CA GLU A 175 -13.41 -4.79 19.23
C GLU A 175 -14.66 -3.93 19.31
N ALA A 176 -14.53 -2.67 19.72
CA ALA A 176 -15.66 -1.75 19.77
C ALA A 176 -16.20 -1.43 18.37
N VAL A 177 -15.32 -1.31 17.36
CA VAL A 177 -15.73 -1.19 15.96
C VAL A 177 -16.35 -2.47 15.42
N TRP A 178 -15.84 -3.65 15.80
CA TRP A 178 -16.49 -4.92 15.47
C TRP A 178 -17.90 -5.01 16.04
N ALA A 179 -18.06 -4.71 17.32
CA ALA A 179 -19.34 -4.77 18.01
C ALA A 179 -20.38 -3.83 17.39
N ASP A 180 -19.96 -2.59 17.06
CA ASP A 180 -20.85 -1.56 16.52
C ASP A 180 -20.91 -1.56 14.98
N SER A 181 -20.23 -2.50 14.30
CA SER A 181 -20.31 -2.62 12.85
C SER A 181 -21.72 -3.04 12.43
N GLN A 182 -22.12 -2.62 11.24
CA GLN A 182 -23.43 -2.87 10.66
C GLN A 182 -23.31 -3.78 9.44
N GLU A 183 -24.29 -4.68 9.28
CA GLU A 183 -24.41 -5.49 8.09
C GLU A 183 -24.86 -4.62 6.90
N VAL A 184 -24.25 -4.86 5.75
CA VAL A 184 -24.55 -4.24 4.47
C VAL A 184 -24.43 -5.30 3.38
N LEU A 185 -25.09 -5.08 2.25
CA LEU A 185 -25.07 -6.01 1.11
C LEU A 185 -24.16 -5.48 0.00
N LEU A 186 -23.27 -6.34 -0.50
CA LEU A 186 -22.52 -6.14 -1.74
C LEU A 186 -23.08 -7.09 -2.80
N ASP A 187 -23.98 -6.63 -3.68
CA ASP A 187 -24.65 -7.48 -4.68
C ASP A 187 -25.25 -8.78 -4.10
N GLY A 188 -25.96 -8.63 -2.98
CA GLY A 188 -26.60 -9.73 -2.25
C GLY A 188 -25.68 -10.47 -1.28
N VAL A 189 -24.37 -10.23 -1.29
CA VAL A 189 -23.42 -10.83 -0.33
C VAL A 189 -23.43 -10.05 0.97
N PRO A 190 -23.77 -10.65 2.12
CA PRO A 190 -23.74 -9.98 3.41
C PRO A 190 -22.29 -9.77 3.87
N VAL A 191 -21.95 -8.51 4.13
CA VAL A 191 -20.66 -8.07 4.66
C VAL A 191 -20.90 -7.03 5.74
N ARG A 192 -19.85 -6.61 6.44
CA ARG A 192 -19.97 -5.61 7.50
C ARG A 192 -19.21 -4.35 7.14
N MET A 193 -19.67 -3.22 7.67
CA MET A 193 -18.98 -1.93 7.62
C MET A 193 -19.03 -1.29 9.01
N PRO A 194 -18.00 -0.56 9.46
CA PRO A 194 -18.11 0.21 10.69
C PRO A 194 -19.27 1.20 10.65
N ALA A 195 -19.82 1.53 11.82
CA ALA A 195 -20.75 2.64 11.92
C ALA A 195 -20.13 3.94 11.37
N ILE A 196 -20.94 4.81 10.78
CA ILE A 196 -20.46 6.05 10.14
C ILE A 196 -19.62 6.94 11.08
N PRO A 197 -19.95 7.13 12.37
CA PRO A 197 -19.08 7.84 13.30
C PRO A 197 -17.69 7.21 13.49
N ASP A 198 -17.58 5.88 13.45
CA ASP A 198 -16.30 5.18 13.53
C ASP A 198 -15.49 5.35 12.24
N LEU A 199 -16.13 5.35 11.07
CA LEU A 199 -15.46 5.67 9.79
C LEU A 199 -14.87 7.09 9.81
N ALA A 200 -15.62 8.06 10.34
CA ALA A 200 -15.15 9.45 10.48
C ALA A 200 -13.97 9.55 11.45
N LEU A 201 -14.06 8.89 12.61
CA LEU A 201 -12.96 8.84 13.58
C LEU A 201 -11.74 8.11 13.01
N HIS A 202 -11.96 7.05 12.22
CA HIS A 202 -10.90 6.26 11.61
C HIS A 202 -10.00 7.10 10.69
N LEU A 203 -10.52 8.13 10.01
CA LEU A 203 -9.69 9.07 9.24
C LEU A 203 -8.60 9.71 10.13
N ALA A 204 -9.00 10.25 11.29
CA ALA A 204 -8.07 10.86 12.24
C ALA A 204 -7.08 9.83 12.79
N LEU A 205 -7.57 8.64 13.14
CA LEU A 205 -6.73 7.56 13.68
C LEU A 205 -5.71 7.06 12.66
N ALA A 206 -6.10 6.85 11.40
CA ALA A 206 -5.22 6.34 10.36
C ALA A 206 -4.06 7.31 10.10
N ARG A 207 -4.31 8.63 10.11
CA ARG A 207 -3.26 9.64 9.96
C ARG A 207 -2.37 9.77 11.20
N ALA A 208 -2.98 9.72 12.38
CA ALA A 208 -2.32 10.04 13.64
C ALA A 208 -1.65 8.86 14.34
N TRP A 209 -2.07 7.62 14.05
CA TRP A 209 -1.56 6.39 14.65
C TRP A 209 -0.81 5.51 13.64
N GLY A 210 -1.08 5.71 12.35
CA GLY A 210 -0.47 5.01 11.21
C GLY A 210 0.92 5.50 10.80
N ASP A 211 1.37 4.95 9.67
CA ASP A 211 2.66 5.27 9.02
C ASP A 211 2.66 6.61 8.28
N ASP A 212 1.50 7.28 8.20
CA ASP A 212 1.35 8.58 7.55
C ASP A 212 2.02 9.73 8.35
N ALA A 213 2.58 9.46 9.54
CA ALA A 213 3.31 10.42 10.38
C ALA A 213 2.53 11.73 10.63
N GLY A 214 1.21 11.65 10.75
CA GLY A 214 0.33 12.80 10.94
C GLY A 214 0.06 13.63 9.69
N GLN A 215 0.59 13.24 8.53
CA GLN A 215 0.29 13.89 7.26
C GLN A 215 -1.11 13.49 6.79
N LEU A 216 -1.83 14.43 6.18
CA LEU A 216 -3.16 14.17 5.63
C LEU A 216 -3.07 13.70 4.18
N LYS A 217 -4.04 12.86 3.78
CA LYS A 217 -4.26 12.45 2.41
C LYS A 217 -5.27 13.40 1.74
N PRO A 218 -5.17 13.65 0.43
CA PRO A 218 -6.12 14.50 -0.29
C PRO A 218 -7.60 14.12 -0.10
N ALA A 219 -7.89 12.82 0.08
CA ALA A 219 -9.24 12.30 0.29
C ALA A 219 -9.81 12.54 1.71
N ASP A 220 -9.00 12.91 2.71
CA ASP A 220 -9.46 13.02 4.11
C ASP A 220 -10.59 14.04 4.29
N TYR A 221 -10.45 15.22 3.66
CA TYR A 221 -11.48 16.27 3.73
C TYR A 221 -12.78 15.85 3.06
N PRO A 222 -12.80 15.39 1.79
CA PRO A 222 -14.04 15.01 1.15
C PRO A 222 -14.67 13.79 1.80
N ASP A 223 -13.89 12.85 2.34
CA ASP A 223 -14.41 11.72 3.10
C ASP A 223 -15.15 12.17 4.34
N LEU A 224 -14.50 12.99 5.16
CA LEU A 224 -15.11 13.49 6.38
C LEU A 224 -16.38 14.30 6.04
N GLN A 225 -16.33 15.14 5.01
CA GLN A 225 -17.48 15.89 4.56
C GLN A 225 -18.63 14.96 4.15
N THR A 226 -18.39 13.96 3.31
CA THR A 226 -19.44 13.05 2.83
C THR A 226 -19.99 12.18 3.97
N LEU A 227 -19.16 11.73 4.91
CA LEU A 227 -19.61 11.02 6.12
C LEU A 227 -20.52 11.90 6.99
N MET A 228 -20.13 13.16 7.20
CA MET A 228 -20.92 14.13 7.97
C MET A 228 -22.27 14.40 7.31
N GLU A 229 -22.31 14.62 6.00
CA GLU A 229 -23.54 14.87 5.24
C GLU A 229 -24.44 13.63 5.24
N ARG A 230 -23.87 12.44 5.04
CA ARG A 230 -24.62 11.17 4.95
C ARG A 230 -25.36 10.83 6.23
N ALA A 231 -24.76 11.08 7.39
CA ALA A 231 -25.32 10.77 8.70
C ALA A 231 -25.73 12.02 9.51
N GLN A 232 -25.76 13.20 8.88
CA GLN A 232 -26.09 14.49 9.52
C GLN A 232 -25.31 14.72 10.83
N LEU A 233 -24.02 14.37 10.84
CA LEU A 233 -23.21 14.39 12.05
C LEU A 233 -22.90 15.82 12.49
N THR A 234 -23.18 16.10 13.75
CA THR A 234 -22.82 17.37 14.40
C THR A 234 -21.41 17.30 15.00
N PRO A 235 -20.72 18.44 15.17
CA PRO A 235 -19.43 18.50 15.87
C PRO A 235 -19.50 17.90 17.28
N ALA A 236 -20.62 18.09 17.99
CA ALA A 236 -20.83 17.59 19.34
C ALA A 236 -20.91 16.06 19.38
N GLN A 237 -21.65 15.44 18.43
CA GLN A 237 -21.77 13.98 18.34
C GLN A 237 -20.42 13.33 18.06
N LEU A 238 -19.63 13.85 17.11
CA LEU A 238 -18.33 13.29 16.79
C LEU A 238 -17.30 13.51 17.91
N ARG A 239 -17.36 14.64 18.62
CA ARG A 239 -16.54 14.85 19.82
C ARG A 239 -16.89 13.84 20.93
N ALA A 240 -18.17 13.64 21.22
CA ALA A 240 -18.61 12.68 22.22
C ALA A 240 -18.26 11.24 21.81
N HIS A 241 -18.40 10.90 20.53
CA HIS A 241 -17.99 9.60 20.00
C HIS A 241 -16.48 9.37 20.14
N ALA A 242 -15.65 10.35 19.75
CA ALA A 242 -14.21 10.30 19.94
C ALA A 242 -13.82 10.14 21.42
N GLN A 243 -14.51 10.80 22.34
CA GLN A 243 -14.33 10.62 23.78
C GLN A 243 -14.67 9.19 24.23
N ARG A 244 -15.80 8.62 23.79
CA ARG A 244 -16.17 7.23 24.11
C ARG A 244 -15.15 6.21 23.60
N ARG A 245 -14.56 6.45 22.43
CA ARG A 245 -13.47 5.63 21.87
C ARG A 245 -12.10 5.95 22.51
N GLY A 246 -12.03 6.97 23.36
CA GLY A 246 -10.82 7.48 24.00
C GLY A 246 -9.77 7.93 22.98
N ALA A 247 -10.20 8.70 21.99
CA ALA A 247 -9.42 9.31 20.92
C ALA A 247 -9.73 10.84 20.83
N ALA A 248 -10.05 11.46 21.97
CA ALA A 248 -10.56 12.82 22.04
C ALA A 248 -9.51 13.86 21.60
N HIS A 249 -8.26 13.69 22.03
CA HIS A 249 -7.19 14.62 21.68
C HIS A 249 -6.82 14.50 20.20
N THR A 250 -6.71 13.26 19.69
CA THR A 250 -6.47 12.92 18.29
C THR A 250 -7.52 13.57 17.40
N TRP A 251 -8.80 13.40 17.74
CA TRP A 251 -9.91 13.99 17.01
C TRP A 251 -9.87 15.53 17.04
N ALA A 252 -9.65 16.12 18.21
CA ALA A 252 -9.56 17.57 18.35
C ALA A 252 -8.40 18.16 17.51
N ALA A 253 -7.22 17.52 17.53
CA ALA A 253 -6.08 17.93 16.73
C ALA A 253 -6.34 17.76 15.22
N PHE A 254 -6.98 16.67 14.81
CA PHE A 254 -7.37 16.44 13.42
C PHE A 254 -8.30 17.54 12.89
N LEU A 255 -9.27 17.98 13.69
CA LEU A 255 -10.17 19.09 13.33
C LEU A 255 -9.50 20.48 13.28
N THR A 256 -8.23 20.61 13.68
CA THR A 256 -7.47 21.85 13.43
C THR A 256 -6.91 21.93 12.00
N VAL A 257 -6.86 20.78 11.31
CA VAL A 257 -6.19 20.62 10.01
C VAL A 257 -7.10 20.06 8.92
N CYS A 258 -8.17 19.37 9.29
CA CYS A 258 -9.23 18.89 8.40
C CYS A 258 -10.59 19.10 9.06
N ASN A 259 -11.32 20.12 8.63
CA ASN A 259 -12.58 20.53 9.25
C ASN A 259 -13.55 21.09 8.20
N PRO A 260 -14.50 20.26 7.73
CA PRO A 260 -15.50 20.70 6.76
C PRO A 260 -16.41 21.81 7.26
N TRP A 261 -16.78 21.85 8.55
CA TRP A 261 -17.62 22.94 9.11
C TRP A 261 -16.94 24.31 9.02
N ARG A 262 -15.61 24.34 9.09
CA ARG A 262 -14.80 25.57 9.02
C ARG A 262 -14.07 25.72 7.68
N ARG A 263 -14.37 24.87 6.69
CA ARG A 263 -13.66 24.78 5.39
C ARG A 263 -12.13 24.82 5.52
N THR A 264 -11.61 24.17 6.57
CA THR A 264 -10.17 24.13 6.84
C THR A 264 -9.60 22.81 6.34
N PHE A 265 -8.61 22.87 5.45
CA PHE A 265 -7.87 21.70 5.02
C PHE A 265 -6.40 22.05 4.79
N ARG A 266 -5.49 21.33 5.45
CA ARG A 266 -4.04 21.58 5.40
C ARG A 266 -3.29 20.32 4.99
N LEU A 267 -2.74 20.34 3.78
CA LEU A 267 -1.89 19.28 3.23
C LEU A 267 -0.41 19.66 3.35
N ALA A 268 0.45 18.66 3.59
CA ALA A 268 1.90 18.82 3.69
C ALA A 268 2.36 19.86 4.74
N ASP A 269 1.65 19.96 5.87
CA ASP A 269 1.99 20.85 6.98
C ASP A 269 2.67 20.06 8.11
N ASN A 270 3.99 20.17 8.20
CA ASN A 270 4.79 19.43 9.17
C ASN A 270 4.48 19.81 10.63
N ARG A 271 4.09 21.07 10.89
CA ARG A 271 3.74 21.53 12.24
C ARG A 271 2.40 20.94 12.68
N ALA A 272 1.44 20.94 11.77
CA ALA A 272 0.16 20.26 11.94
C ALA A 272 0.34 18.76 12.18
N ALA A 273 1.15 18.10 11.35
CA ALA A 273 1.44 16.68 11.47
C ALA A 273 2.06 16.33 12.83
N LEU A 274 3.02 17.13 13.31
CA LEU A 274 3.61 16.95 14.64
C LEU A 274 2.56 17.09 15.76
N ARG A 275 1.70 18.11 15.70
CA ARG A 275 0.62 18.28 16.70
C ARG A 275 -0.33 17.09 16.72
N LEU A 276 -0.66 16.54 15.55
CA LEU A 276 -1.51 15.37 15.44
C LEU A 276 -0.86 14.13 16.07
N GLN A 277 0.46 13.96 15.89
CA GLN A 277 1.22 12.89 16.54
C GLN A 277 1.29 13.05 18.06
N VAL A 278 1.50 14.28 18.56
CA VAL A 278 1.49 14.58 20.00
C VAL A 278 0.10 14.34 20.58
N ALA A 279 -0.96 14.72 19.90
CA ALA A 279 -2.31 14.47 20.37
C ALA A 279 -2.64 12.97 20.47
N ALA A 280 -2.15 12.17 19.54
CA ALA A 280 -2.27 10.72 19.61
C ALA A 280 -1.61 10.14 20.87
N THR A 281 -0.52 10.74 21.37
CA THR A 281 0.11 10.24 22.61
C THR A 281 -0.70 10.47 23.86
N LEU A 282 -1.42 11.59 23.91
CA LEU A 282 -2.36 11.88 24.98
C LEU A 282 -3.53 10.89 25.01
N ASP A 283 -3.87 10.29 23.88
CA ASP A 283 -4.89 9.23 23.76
C ASP A 283 -4.30 7.80 23.89
N GLY A 284 -3.02 7.68 24.24
CA GLY A 284 -2.38 6.41 24.56
C GLY A 284 -1.52 5.80 23.44
N ARG A 285 -1.25 6.51 22.34
CA ARG A 285 -0.21 6.13 21.38
C ARG A 285 1.16 6.34 22.02
N LEU A 286 1.96 5.31 22.24
CA LEU A 286 3.34 5.57 22.61
C LEU A 286 4.10 5.99 21.34
N LEU A 287 4.63 7.22 21.33
CA LEU A 287 5.59 7.66 20.32
C LEU A 287 6.78 6.70 20.38
N TRP A 288 7.06 6.04 19.28
CA TRP A 288 8.25 5.22 19.15
C TRP A 288 9.47 6.14 19.11
N LEU A 289 10.10 6.36 20.27
CA LEU A 289 11.53 6.10 20.32
C LEU A 289 11.67 4.57 20.21
N PRO A 290 12.54 4.04 19.34
CA PRO A 290 12.80 2.61 19.28
C PRO A 290 13.01 2.01 20.64
N THR A 291 12.04 1.24 21.14
CA THR A 291 12.29 0.37 22.29
C THR A 291 13.44 -0.53 21.88
N LEU A 292 14.51 -0.54 22.69
CA LEU A 292 15.69 -1.38 22.51
C LEU A 292 15.27 -2.82 22.18
N GLU A 293 14.20 -3.28 22.82
CA GLU A 293 13.59 -4.59 22.61
C GLU A 293 13.18 -4.88 21.15
N SER A 294 12.51 -3.96 20.45
CA SER A 294 12.12 -4.18 19.04
C SER A 294 13.33 -4.20 18.09
N ARG A 295 14.37 -3.42 18.42
CA ARG A 295 15.63 -3.43 17.69
C ARG A 295 16.37 -4.74 17.97
N VAL A 296 16.44 -5.18 19.22
CA VAL A 296 17.09 -6.44 19.65
C VAL A 296 16.35 -7.67 19.13
N ARG A 297 15.01 -7.67 19.05
CA ARG A 297 14.25 -8.80 18.51
C ARG A 297 14.36 -8.90 16.98
N ARG A 298 14.43 -7.78 16.27
CA ARG A 298 14.55 -7.75 14.79
C ARG A 298 15.99 -7.72 14.29
N ALA A 299 16.95 -7.32 15.12
CA ALA A 299 18.36 -7.21 14.79
C ALA A 299 18.96 -8.55 14.38
N PRO A 300 18.70 -9.70 15.03
CA PRO A 300 19.25 -10.98 14.61
C PRO A 300 18.85 -11.33 13.18
N GLY A 301 17.55 -11.24 12.84
CA GLY A 301 17.08 -11.55 11.48
C GLY A 301 17.53 -10.52 10.44
N LEU A 302 17.61 -9.23 10.79
CA LEU A 302 18.15 -8.20 9.90
C LEU A 302 19.66 -8.37 9.68
N LEU A 303 20.43 -8.54 10.76
CA LEU A 303 21.87 -8.76 10.73
C LEU A 303 22.19 -10.04 9.98
N TRP A 304 21.45 -11.11 10.20
CA TRP A 304 21.58 -12.37 9.48
C TRP A 304 21.36 -12.22 7.97
N ARG A 305 20.29 -11.51 7.56
CA ARG A 305 20.07 -11.15 6.15
C ARG A 305 21.23 -10.37 5.57
N LEU A 306 21.66 -9.31 6.26
CA LEU A 306 22.75 -8.46 5.79
C LEU A 306 24.06 -9.26 5.67
N LEU A 307 24.43 -10.05 6.68
CA LEU A 307 25.63 -10.88 6.69
C LEU A 307 25.61 -11.93 5.57
N ARG A 308 24.45 -12.54 5.28
CA ARG A 308 24.33 -13.53 4.20
C ARG A 308 24.37 -12.92 2.80
N SER A 309 23.87 -11.69 2.65
CA SER A 309 23.84 -10.98 1.37
C SER A 309 25.15 -10.23 1.06
N LEU A 310 25.90 -9.83 2.09
CA LEU A 310 27.09 -8.98 1.95
C LEU A 310 28.19 -9.57 1.03
N PRO A 311 28.54 -10.87 1.10
CA PRO A 311 29.62 -11.42 0.27
C PRO A 311 29.32 -11.33 -1.23
N ASP A 312 28.06 -11.51 -1.62
CA ASP A 312 27.65 -11.44 -3.01
C ASP A 312 27.65 -10.00 -3.52
N VAL A 313 27.16 -9.04 -2.71
CA VAL A 313 27.22 -7.62 -3.06
C VAL A 313 28.66 -7.10 -3.15
N LEU A 314 29.54 -7.47 -2.21
CA LEU A 314 30.98 -7.13 -2.24
C LEU A 314 31.65 -7.63 -3.50
N ALA A 315 31.36 -8.87 -3.88
CA ALA A 315 31.99 -9.47 -5.04
C ALA A 315 31.56 -8.78 -6.33
N ILE A 316 30.27 -8.45 -6.49
CA ILE A 316 29.79 -7.69 -7.65
C ILE A 316 30.38 -6.29 -7.67
N GLN A 317 30.41 -5.59 -6.53
CA GLN A 317 30.99 -4.26 -6.45
C GLN A 317 32.47 -4.27 -6.87
N ARG A 318 33.25 -5.26 -6.42
CA ARG A 318 34.67 -5.41 -6.83
C ARG A 318 34.81 -5.70 -8.33
N GLN A 319 33.92 -6.51 -8.90
CA GLN A 319 33.98 -6.86 -10.32
C GLN A 319 33.61 -5.67 -11.21
N LEU A 320 32.55 -4.94 -10.87
CA LEU A 320 32.14 -3.74 -11.61
C LEU A 320 33.16 -2.61 -11.50
N ARG A 321 33.84 -2.44 -10.35
CA ARG A 321 34.95 -1.47 -10.20
C ARG A 321 36.16 -1.79 -11.07
N ARG A 322 36.35 -3.05 -11.46
CA ARG A 322 37.42 -3.48 -12.37
C ARG A 322 37.02 -3.38 -13.86
N ALA A 323 36.00 -2.59 -14.16
CA ALA A 323 35.45 -2.40 -15.51
C ALA A 323 35.01 -3.71 -16.21
N ALA A 324 34.55 -4.72 -15.45
CA ALA A 324 33.98 -5.92 -16.04
C ALA A 324 32.66 -5.61 -16.76
N ASP A 325 32.47 -6.09 -18.00
CA ASP A 325 31.20 -5.97 -18.71
C ASP A 325 30.10 -6.73 -17.94
N PRO A 326 29.06 -6.03 -17.44
CA PRO A 326 27.96 -6.63 -16.69
C PRO A 326 27.28 -7.81 -17.40
N ARG A 327 27.21 -7.79 -18.74
CA ARG A 327 26.54 -8.82 -19.54
C ARG A 327 27.29 -10.16 -19.54
N THR A 328 28.59 -10.13 -19.31
CA THR A 328 29.44 -11.33 -19.31
C THR A 328 29.50 -12.02 -17.94
N LEU A 329 29.09 -11.33 -16.87
CA LEU A 329 29.21 -11.84 -15.52
C LEU A 329 28.26 -12.99 -15.19
N PRO A 330 26.98 -12.99 -15.62
CA PRO A 330 26.05 -14.09 -15.35
C PRO A 330 26.58 -15.45 -15.82
N ALA A 331 27.20 -15.51 -17.00
CA ALA A 331 27.77 -16.72 -17.58
C ALA A 331 28.95 -17.32 -16.79
N ARG A 332 29.56 -16.55 -15.88
CA ARG A 332 30.69 -17.03 -15.04
C ARG A 332 30.23 -17.85 -13.84
N TRP A 333 28.94 -17.87 -13.52
CA TRP A 333 28.42 -18.56 -12.34
C TRP A 333 27.60 -19.78 -12.75
N ARG A 334 28.02 -20.94 -12.25
CA ARG A 334 27.33 -22.21 -12.48
C ARG A 334 26.30 -22.45 -11.39
N LEU A 335 25.13 -22.97 -11.81
CA LEU A 335 24.07 -23.38 -10.91
C LEU A 335 24.55 -24.50 -9.99
N ASN A 336 24.47 -24.28 -8.67
CA ASN A 336 24.82 -25.29 -7.68
C ASN A 336 23.66 -26.29 -7.50
N ARG A 337 23.81 -27.52 -7.99
CA ARG A 337 22.73 -28.53 -7.94
C ARG A 337 22.65 -29.33 -6.64
N ALA A 338 23.39 -28.96 -5.60
CA ALA A 338 23.49 -29.75 -4.37
C ALA A 338 22.18 -29.83 -3.56
N ALA A 339 21.35 -28.77 -3.56
CA ALA A 339 20.01 -28.76 -2.94
C ALA A 339 19.17 -27.57 -3.42
N PRO A 340 17.83 -27.71 -3.56
CA PRO A 340 16.95 -26.60 -3.91
C PRO A 340 16.84 -25.58 -2.76
N LEU A 341 16.88 -24.30 -3.12
CA LEU A 341 16.72 -23.20 -2.17
C LEU A 341 15.27 -23.10 -1.71
N SER A 342 15.02 -23.08 -0.39
CA SER A 342 13.67 -22.84 0.13
C SER A 342 13.16 -21.45 -0.20
N ASP A 343 11.85 -21.33 -0.45
CA ASP A 343 11.19 -20.07 -0.81
C ASP A 343 11.46 -18.96 0.21
N HIS A 344 11.34 -19.28 1.50
CA HIS A 344 11.63 -18.34 2.58
C HIS A 344 13.07 -17.80 2.53
N LEU A 345 14.06 -18.68 2.29
CA LEU A 345 15.45 -18.26 2.24
C LEU A 345 15.76 -17.46 0.97
N ARG A 346 15.14 -17.80 -0.17
CA ARG A 346 15.21 -17.04 -1.41
C ARG A 346 14.73 -15.60 -1.19
N ASP A 347 13.56 -15.42 -0.61
CA ASP A 347 12.95 -14.10 -0.47
C ASP A 347 13.72 -13.23 0.53
N GLU A 348 14.19 -13.82 1.64
CA GLU A 348 15.07 -13.15 2.61
C GLU A 348 16.38 -12.67 1.98
N LEU A 349 16.97 -13.45 1.04
CA LEU A 349 18.18 -13.06 0.32
C LEU A 349 17.93 -11.89 -0.63
N VAL A 350 16.84 -11.92 -1.40
CA VAL A 350 16.45 -10.85 -2.34
C VAL A 350 16.25 -9.53 -1.58
N LEU A 351 15.51 -9.57 -0.47
CA LEU A 351 15.24 -8.41 0.38
C LEU A 351 16.53 -7.89 1.05
N GLY A 352 17.39 -8.80 1.52
CA GLY A 352 18.69 -8.47 2.11
C GLY A 352 19.60 -7.75 1.11
N ILE A 353 19.73 -8.29 -0.09
CA ILE A 353 20.56 -7.70 -1.17
C ILE A 353 20.05 -6.31 -1.53
N ARG A 354 18.74 -6.14 -1.73
CA ARG A 354 18.13 -4.83 -2.02
C ARG A 354 18.49 -3.78 -0.97
N ARG A 355 18.50 -4.15 0.31
CA ARG A 355 18.90 -3.25 1.40
C ARG A 355 20.39 -2.91 1.36
N VAL A 356 21.27 -3.90 1.24
CA VAL A 356 22.73 -3.69 1.18
C VAL A 356 23.09 -2.83 -0.04
N THR A 357 22.54 -3.11 -1.21
CA THR A 357 22.84 -2.36 -2.43
C THR A 357 22.35 -0.91 -2.33
N ARG A 358 21.22 -0.67 -1.66
CA ARG A 358 20.71 0.69 -1.43
C ARG A 358 21.66 1.53 -0.56
N LEU A 359 22.33 0.90 0.42
CA LEU A 359 23.30 1.57 1.28
C LEU A 359 24.57 1.96 0.51
N TRP A 360 24.98 1.17 -0.49
CA TRP A 360 26.23 1.37 -1.22
C TRP A 360 26.11 2.14 -2.53
N TYR A 361 24.91 2.23 -3.08
CA TYR A 361 24.59 3.04 -4.24
C TYR A 361 23.49 4.06 -3.92
N PRO A 362 23.69 4.96 -2.93
CA PRO A 362 22.69 5.96 -2.61
C PRO A 362 22.58 6.96 -3.77
N ARG A 363 21.43 6.96 -4.44
CA ARG A 363 21.01 7.96 -5.45
C ARG A 363 21.77 7.98 -6.78
N SER A 364 22.19 6.82 -7.31
CA SER A 364 22.71 6.74 -8.69
C SER A 364 21.67 6.16 -9.67
N PRO A 365 21.44 6.80 -10.84
CA PRO A 365 20.88 6.13 -12.01
C PRO A 365 21.79 4.94 -12.35
N GLY A 366 21.27 3.71 -12.35
CA GLY A 366 22.06 2.49 -12.60
C GLY A 366 22.27 1.54 -11.41
N SER A 367 21.61 1.76 -10.26
CA SER A 367 21.63 0.79 -9.15
C SER A 367 20.94 -0.56 -9.47
N CYS A 368 20.19 -0.63 -10.58
CA CYS A 368 19.53 -1.85 -11.07
C CYS A 368 20.54 -2.95 -11.46
N VAL A 369 21.65 -2.62 -12.10
CA VAL A 369 22.66 -3.60 -12.57
C VAL A 369 23.44 -4.24 -11.42
N PRO A 370 24.04 -3.50 -10.46
CA PRO A 370 24.71 -4.12 -9.31
C PRO A 370 23.76 -4.98 -8.47
N ARG A 371 22.50 -4.55 -8.32
CA ARG A 371 21.48 -5.28 -7.54
C ARG A 371 21.04 -6.56 -8.23
N SER A 372 20.72 -6.52 -9.52
CA SER A 372 20.31 -7.71 -10.29
C SER A 372 21.43 -8.73 -10.36
N LEU A 373 22.68 -8.31 -10.63
CA LEU A 373 23.83 -9.22 -10.62
C LEU A 373 24.09 -9.85 -9.25
N ALA A 374 24.00 -9.07 -8.16
CA ALA A 374 24.19 -9.60 -6.82
C ALA A 374 23.09 -10.60 -6.45
N THR A 375 21.85 -10.31 -6.84
CA THR A 375 20.70 -11.20 -6.64
C THR A 375 20.86 -12.49 -7.44
N TYR A 376 21.14 -12.39 -8.74
CA TYR A 376 21.36 -13.53 -9.61
C TYR A 376 22.47 -14.45 -9.07
N ARG A 377 23.65 -13.87 -8.78
CA ARG A 377 24.78 -14.61 -8.20
C ARG A 377 24.40 -15.32 -6.90
N ALA A 378 23.70 -14.63 -6.00
CA ALA A 378 23.35 -15.18 -4.70
C ALA A 378 22.39 -16.38 -4.81
N LEU A 379 21.42 -16.30 -5.72
CA LEU A 379 20.44 -17.33 -6.00
C LEU A 379 21.07 -18.55 -6.68
N VAL A 380 21.84 -18.33 -7.75
CA VAL A 380 22.48 -19.39 -8.54
C VAL A 380 23.49 -20.20 -7.73
N ARG A 381 24.31 -19.53 -6.89
CA ARG A 381 25.26 -20.20 -5.99
C ARG A 381 24.60 -21.10 -4.94
N ARG A 382 23.32 -20.85 -4.67
CA ARG A 382 22.51 -21.57 -3.67
C ARG A 382 21.46 -22.48 -4.32
N GLY A 383 21.61 -22.76 -5.61
CA GLY A 383 20.84 -23.76 -6.32
C GLY A 383 19.47 -23.33 -6.82
N TYR A 384 19.18 -22.03 -6.81
CA TYR A 384 17.97 -21.50 -7.43
C TYR A 384 18.24 -21.17 -8.91
N PRO A 385 17.48 -21.73 -9.87
CA PRO A 385 17.64 -21.51 -11.31
C PRO A 385 17.08 -20.14 -11.71
N ALA A 386 17.72 -19.07 -11.24
CA ALA A 386 17.35 -17.70 -11.56
C ALA A 386 17.61 -17.37 -13.04
N VAL A 387 16.90 -16.38 -13.53
CA VAL A 387 17.13 -15.79 -14.86
C VAL A 387 17.55 -14.33 -14.68
N TYR A 388 18.72 -13.97 -15.22
CA TYR A 388 19.15 -12.58 -15.28
C TYR A 388 18.60 -11.94 -16.55
N VAL A 389 17.96 -10.79 -16.42
CA VAL A 389 17.36 -10.09 -17.56
C VAL A 389 17.81 -8.63 -17.58
N SER A 390 18.13 -8.12 -18.77
CA SER A 390 18.41 -6.71 -19.03
C SER A 390 17.61 -6.26 -20.24
N GLY A 391 16.95 -5.11 -20.11
CA GLY A 391 16.09 -4.56 -21.15
C GLY A 391 16.18 -3.04 -21.23
N VAL A 392 15.55 -2.49 -22.27
CA VAL A 392 15.45 -1.04 -22.48
C VAL A 392 14.01 -0.64 -22.72
N ARG A 393 13.68 0.58 -22.29
CA ARG A 393 12.42 1.24 -22.57
C ARG A 393 12.69 2.51 -23.35
N ARG A 394 11.98 2.69 -24.46
CA ARG A 394 11.98 3.95 -25.22
C ARG A 394 10.83 4.80 -24.72
N HIS A 395 11.16 6.01 -24.29
CA HIS A 395 10.17 7.01 -23.91
C HIS A 395 9.64 7.76 -25.15
N PRO A 396 8.43 8.32 -25.12
CA PRO A 396 7.87 9.09 -26.22
C PRO A 396 8.70 10.32 -26.62
N ASP A 397 9.52 10.83 -25.68
CA ASP A 397 10.47 11.94 -25.89
C ASP A 397 11.78 11.53 -26.58
N GLY A 398 11.92 10.26 -26.98
CA GLY A 398 13.11 9.69 -27.62
C GLY A 398 14.19 9.21 -26.64
N ARG A 399 14.01 9.40 -25.32
CA ARG A 399 14.98 8.93 -24.31
C ARG A 399 14.95 7.41 -24.19
N ILE A 400 16.13 6.80 -24.08
CA ILE A 400 16.28 5.36 -23.81
C ILE A 400 16.66 5.16 -22.34
N GLU A 401 15.89 4.33 -21.64
CA GLU A 401 16.16 3.95 -20.25
C GLU A 401 16.51 2.46 -20.18
N GLY A 402 17.69 2.13 -19.65
CA GLY A 402 18.11 0.75 -19.42
C GLY A 402 17.76 0.26 -18.01
N HIS A 403 17.33 -1.00 -17.90
CA HIS A 403 17.01 -1.65 -16.63
C HIS A 403 17.45 -3.10 -16.62
N ALA A 404 17.76 -3.61 -15.42
CA ALA A 404 18.16 -5.00 -15.21
C ALA A 404 17.50 -5.57 -13.95
N TRP A 405 17.01 -6.80 -14.06
CA TRP A 405 16.25 -7.49 -13.01
C TRP A 405 16.51 -9.01 -13.01
N VAL A 406 15.90 -9.71 -12.05
CA VAL A 406 16.02 -11.16 -11.89
C VAL A 406 14.65 -11.79 -11.81
N GLU A 407 14.47 -12.90 -12.51
CA GLU A 407 13.25 -13.71 -12.54
C GLU A 407 13.51 -15.12 -11.99
N GLY A 408 12.43 -15.84 -11.68
CA GLY A 408 12.46 -17.27 -11.43
C GLY A 408 12.48 -18.08 -12.73
N PRO A 409 12.58 -19.42 -12.64
CA PRO A 409 12.59 -20.30 -13.81
C PRO A 409 11.28 -20.21 -14.61
N ASP A 410 10.16 -20.04 -13.91
CA ASP A 410 8.81 -20.09 -14.49
C ASP A 410 8.14 -18.71 -14.61
N GLY A 411 8.88 -17.62 -14.34
CA GLY A 411 8.35 -16.26 -14.45
C GLY A 411 8.80 -15.31 -13.34
N PRO A 412 8.02 -14.24 -13.06
CA PRO A 412 8.47 -13.16 -12.19
C PRO A 412 8.72 -13.61 -10.75
N LEU A 413 9.82 -13.11 -10.18
CA LEU A 413 10.13 -13.32 -8.78
C LEU A 413 9.48 -12.23 -7.93
N TRP A 414 8.34 -12.53 -7.29
CA TRP A 414 7.54 -11.53 -6.55
C TRP A 414 8.33 -10.80 -5.45
N ALA A 415 9.22 -11.49 -4.73
CA ALA A 415 10.09 -10.86 -3.72
C ALA A 415 11.04 -9.79 -4.32
N TYR A 416 11.25 -9.80 -5.63
CA TYR A 416 12.02 -8.78 -6.36
C TYR A 416 11.22 -7.48 -6.58
N LEU A 417 9.90 -7.51 -6.38
CA LEU A 417 8.93 -6.39 -6.45
C LEU A 417 8.85 -5.68 -7.80
N GLU A 418 9.16 -6.41 -8.88
CA GLU A 418 9.10 -5.88 -10.26
C GLU A 418 8.50 -6.93 -11.22
N PRO A 419 7.26 -7.40 -10.98
CA PRO A 419 6.67 -8.52 -11.74
C PRO A 419 6.35 -8.17 -13.20
N HIS A 420 6.09 -6.91 -13.51
CA HIS A 420 5.65 -6.43 -14.82
C HIS A 420 6.80 -5.88 -15.69
N ASN A 421 8.07 -6.15 -15.36
CA ASN A 421 9.19 -5.60 -16.13
C ASN A 421 9.17 -6.00 -17.61
N ARG A 422 8.73 -7.22 -17.94
CA ARG A 422 8.61 -7.67 -19.34
C ARG A 422 7.54 -6.93 -20.14
N GLU A 423 6.57 -6.32 -19.49
CA GLU A 423 5.53 -5.50 -20.15
C GLU A 423 6.05 -4.09 -20.46
N HIS A 424 7.04 -3.61 -19.69
CA HIS A 424 7.54 -2.24 -19.77
C HIS A 424 8.88 -2.10 -20.48
N TYR A 425 9.68 -3.17 -20.55
CA TYR A 425 11.02 -3.16 -21.12
C TYR A 425 11.15 -4.20 -22.23
N THR A 426 11.67 -3.78 -23.38
CA THR A 426 12.10 -4.71 -24.43
C THR A 426 13.38 -5.40 -23.96
N VAL A 427 13.34 -6.73 -23.82
CA VAL A 427 14.49 -7.54 -23.40
C VAL A 427 15.59 -7.47 -24.47
N LEU A 428 16.80 -7.11 -24.04
CA LEU A 428 17.99 -7.10 -24.89
C LEU A 428 18.92 -8.27 -24.59
N PHE A 429 18.96 -8.71 -23.34
CA PHE A 429 19.85 -9.76 -22.88
C PHE A 429 19.16 -10.56 -21.79
N GLU A 430 19.19 -11.88 -21.93
CA GLU A 430 18.69 -12.84 -20.96
C GLU A 430 19.75 -13.92 -20.76
N HIS A 431 19.94 -14.33 -19.51
CA HIS A 431 20.81 -15.46 -19.19
C HIS A 431 20.17 -16.35 -18.12
N ARG A 432 19.90 -17.60 -18.50
CA ARG A 432 19.28 -18.61 -17.65
C ARG A 432 20.34 -19.47 -16.98
N ALA A 433 20.25 -19.59 -15.66
CA ALA A 433 21.20 -20.39 -14.91
C ALA A 433 21.04 -21.89 -15.22
N GLY A 434 22.07 -22.49 -15.81
CA GLY A 434 22.11 -23.94 -16.10
C GLY A 434 21.91 -24.32 -17.56
N GLU A 435 21.63 -23.35 -18.44
CA GLU A 435 21.75 -23.51 -19.89
C GLU A 435 23.19 -23.22 -20.33
N ALA A 436 23.71 -23.96 -21.33
CA ALA A 436 24.97 -23.62 -21.96
C ALA A 436 24.80 -22.26 -22.67
N ALA A 437 25.80 -21.37 -22.55
CA ALA A 437 25.78 -20.13 -23.32
C ALA A 437 25.69 -20.47 -24.82
N PRO A 438 24.85 -19.77 -25.61
CA PRO A 438 24.80 -19.96 -27.05
C PRO A 438 26.14 -19.65 -27.73
#